data_AF-A0A7S3SFP3-F1
#
_entry.id   AF-A0A7S3SFP3-F1
#
_cell.length_a   1.000
_cell.length_b   1.000
_cell.length_c   1.000
_cell.angle_alpha   90.00
_cell.angle_beta   90.00
_cell.angle_gamma   90.00
#
_symmetry.space_group_name_H-M   'P 1'
#
loop_
_entity.id
_entity.type
_entity.pdbx_description
1 polymer ?
#
loop_
_entity_poly.entity_id
_entity_poly.type
_entity_poly.pdbx_seq_one_letter_code
_entity_poly.pdbx_strand_id
1 'polypeptide(L)'
;DVKGSGETYLPALFQSGKKATALAQLRSAVGSEPAVRQQAVAYLQGQAAKLNSRYLSVMAARVQEDPFGKVKKMIKDLIVRLMEEANQEADHHSYCTTELATNKMTREDKSAEAESLAAEVD
;
A
#
# COMPACT_ATOMS: atom_id res chain seq x y z
N ASP A 1 -12.30 4.14 19.65
CA ASP A 1 -12.18 4.31 18.19
C ASP A 1 -10.84 4.96 17.92
N VAL A 2 -9.79 4.16 17.71
CA VAL A 2 -8.43 4.69 17.54
C VAL A 2 -8.29 4.99 16.06
N LYS A 3 -8.42 6.28 15.73
CA LYS A 3 -8.22 6.82 14.39
C LYS A 3 -6.84 6.36 13.91
N GLY A 4 -6.80 5.48 12.90
CA GLY A 4 -5.55 4.98 12.36
C GLY A 4 -4.69 6.15 11.88
N SER A 5 -3.42 6.21 12.28
CA SER A 5 -2.47 7.29 11.97
C SER A 5 -2.36 7.59 10.47
N GLY A 6 -2.81 6.68 9.60
CA GLY A 6 -2.97 6.94 8.17
C GLY A 6 -3.85 8.16 7.88
N GLU A 7 -4.96 8.37 8.60
CA GLU A 7 -5.86 9.51 8.33
C GLU A 7 -5.28 10.86 8.79
N THR A 8 -4.38 10.84 9.76
CA THR A 8 -3.81 12.05 10.36
C THR A 8 -2.63 12.59 9.56
N TYR A 9 -1.90 11.71 8.87
CA TYR A 9 -0.64 12.06 8.18
C TYR A 9 -0.66 11.83 6.68
N LEU A 10 -1.61 11.06 6.14
CA LEU A 10 -1.76 10.95 4.69
C LEU A 10 -2.64 12.11 4.21
N PRO A 11 -2.10 13.04 3.39
CA PRO A 11 -2.96 14.00 2.74
C PRO A 11 -3.98 13.20 1.92
N ALA A 12 -5.27 13.47 2.12
CA ALA A 12 -6.33 12.97 1.26
C ALA A 12 -5.88 13.22 -0.18
N LEU A 13 -5.79 12.16 -0.98
CA LEU A 13 -5.28 12.19 -2.34
C LEU A 13 -6.10 13.20 -3.15
N PHE A 14 -5.62 14.45 -3.24
CA PHE A 14 -6.30 15.56 -3.91
C PHE A 14 -6.18 15.34 -5.44
N GLN A 15 -6.96 14.40 -5.97
CA GLN A 15 -7.20 14.27 -7.41
C GLN A 15 -8.24 15.32 -7.87
N SER A 16 -8.01 16.59 -7.55
CA SER A 16 -8.95 17.66 -7.85
C SER A 16 -8.27 18.68 -8.77
N GLY A 17 -8.63 18.62 -10.05
CA GLY A 17 -8.62 19.81 -10.91
C GLY A 17 -7.25 20.23 -11.47
N LYS A 18 -6.92 19.70 -12.65
CA LYS A 18 -6.52 20.43 -13.87
C LYS A 18 -6.02 19.42 -14.89
N LYS A 19 -6.21 19.71 -16.19
CA LYS A 19 -5.74 18.92 -17.33
C LYS A 19 -4.20 18.91 -17.40
N ALA A 20 -3.54 18.36 -16.39
CA ALA A 20 -2.12 18.05 -16.46
C ALA A 20 -1.96 16.82 -17.36
N THR A 21 -1.14 16.93 -18.40
CA THR A 21 -0.69 15.81 -19.25
C THR A 21 0.25 14.85 -18.49
N ALA A 22 0.59 15.16 -17.25
CA ALA A 22 1.26 14.25 -16.33
C ALA A 22 0.40 13.00 -16.11
N LEU A 23 1.04 11.82 -16.12
CA LEU A 23 0.42 10.52 -15.88
C LEU A 23 -0.65 10.12 -16.92
N ALA A 24 -0.53 10.57 -18.19
CA ALA A 24 -1.43 10.16 -19.27
C ALA A 24 -1.56 8.62 -19.42
N GLN A 25 -0.50 7.88 -19.11
CA GLN A 25 -0.50 6.40 -19.09
C GLN A 25 -1.24 5.80 -17.89
N LEU A 26 -1.34 6.52 -16.76
CA LEU A 26 -2.15 6.09 -15.61
C LEU A 26 -3.64 6.34 -15.89
N ARG A 27 -3.96 7.45 -16.57
CA ARG A 27 -5.32 7.73 -17.06
C ARG A 27 -5.74 6.77 -18.17
N SER A 28 -4.80 6.26 -18.96
CA SER A 28 -5.10 5.16 -19.87
C SER A 28 -5.34 3.84 -19.14
N ALA A 29 -4.99 3.66 -17.86
CA ALA A 29 -5.43 2.47 -17.11
C ALA A 29 -6.93 2.52 -16.77
N VAL A 30 -7.55 3.71 -16.79
CA VAL A 30 -9.01 3.89 -16.64
C VAL A 30 -9.74 3.73 -17.99
N GLY A 31 -9.02 3.69 -19.13
CA GLY A 31 -9.64 3.66 -20.47
C GLY A 31 -8.98 2.75 -21.54
N SER A 32 -7.85 2.09 -21.25
CA SER A 32 -7.29 1.03 -22.08
C SER A 32 -7.85 -0.28 -21.57
N GLU A 33 -9.13 -0.49 -21.89
CA GLU A 33 -9.67 -1.84 -21.90
C GLU A 33 -8.68 -2.76 -22.61
N PRO A 34 -8.37 -3.94 -22.04
CA PRO A 34 -7.51 -4.92 -22.70
C PRO A 34 -7.97 -5.15 -24.16
N ALA A 35 -9.28 -5.07 -24.41
CA ALA A 35 -9.89 -5.10 -25.73
C ALA A 35 -9.36 -4.04 -26.70
N VAL A 36 -9.26 -2.76 -26.30
CA VAL A 36 -8.78 -1.67 -27.17
C VAL A 36 -7.30 -1.85 -27.50
N ARG A 37 -6.49 -2.25 -26.50
CA ARG A 37 -5.06 -2.55 -26.71
C ARG A 37 -4.89 -3.73 -27.67
N GLN A 38 -5.68 -4.79 -27.50
CA GLN A 38 -5.63 -5.98 -28.33
C GLN A 38 -6.07 -5.68 -29.77
N GLN A 39 -7.08 -4.82 -29.95
CA GLN A 39 -7.50 -4.32 -31.25
C GLN A 39 -6.41 -3.49 -31.93
N ALA A 40 -5.72 -2.62 -31.19
CA ALA A 40 -4.59 -1.85 -31.71
C ALA A 40 -3.40 -2.76 -32.11
N VAL A 41 -3.09 -3.79 -31.32
CA VAL A 41 -2.05 -4.78 -31.63
C VAL A 41 -2.42 -5.54 -32.91
N ALA A 42 -3.66 -6.02 -33.04
CA ALA A 42 -4.13 -6.73 -34.23
C ALA A 42 -4.05 -5.85 -35.49
N TYR A 43 -4.44 -4.58 -35.39
CA TYR A 43 -4.33 -3.62 -36.49
C TYR A 43 -2.87 -3.37 -36.89
N LEU A 44 -1.98 -3.12 -35.93
CA LEU A 44 -0.56 -2.88 -36.18
C LEU A 44 0.13 -4.11 -36.79
N GLN A 45 -0.21 -5.32 -36.34
CA GLN A 45 0.28 -6.58 -36.93
C GLN A 45 -0.20 -6.75 -38.37
N GLY A 46 -1.49 -6.49 -38.63
CA GLY A 46 -2.05 -6.53 -39.98
C GLY A 46 -1.37 -5.56 -40.94
N GLN A 47 -1.07 -4.34 -40.48
CA GLN A 47 -0.34 -3.35 -41.29
C GLN A 47 1.15 -3.68 -41.44
N ALA A 48 1.78 -4.24 -40.41
CA ALA A 48 3.15 -4.72 -40.50
C ALA A 48 3.30 -5.79 -41.59
N ALA A 49 2.34 -6.73 -41.68
CA ALA A 49 2.33 -7.77 -42.71
C ALA A 49 2.09 -7.19 -44.12
N LYS A 50 1.09 -6.30 -44.28
CA LYS A 50 0.79 -5.66 -45.57
C LYS A 50 1.95 -4.82 -46.11
N LEU A 51 2.64 -4.12 -45.22
CA LEU A 51 3.71 -3.19 -45.58
C LEU A 51 5.12 -3.81 -45.48
N ASN A 52 5.23 -5.09 -45.10
CA ASN A 52 6.51 -5.73 -44.75
C ASN A 52 7.38 -4.88 -43.78
N SER A 53 6.72 -4.22 -42.82
CA SER A 53 7.38 -3.26 -41.92
C SER A 53 7.79 -3.92 -40.60
N ARG A 54 9.10 -4.09 -40.42
CA ARG A 54 9.71 -4.55 -39.17
C ARG A 54 9.50 -3.56 -38.01
N TYR A 55 9.35 -2.27 -38.29
CA TYR A 55 9.13 -1.27 -37.25
C TYR A 55 7.73 -1.42 -36.63
N LEU A 56 6.71 -1.63 -37.47
CA LEU A 56 5.33 -1.84 -37.01
C LEU A 56 5.17 -3.15 -36.23
N SER A 57 5.91 -4.22 -36.61
CA SER A 57 5.87 -5.48 -35.85
C SER A 57 6.49 -5.33 -34.47
N VAL A 58 7.62 -4.63 -34.35
CA VAL A 58 8.25 -4.32 -33.05
C VAL A 58 7.34 -3.44 -32.20
N MET A 59 6.70 -2.43 -32.80
CA MET A 59 5.78 -1.56 -32.08
C MET A 59 4.55 -2.33 -31.56
N ALA A 60 3.98 -3.24 -32.36
CA ALA A 60 2.89 -4.10 -31.92
C ALA A 60 3.29 -4.98 -30.73
N ALA A 61 4.50 -5.55 -30.74
CA ALA A 61 5.03 -6.33 -29.62
C ALA A 61 5.17 -5.50 -28.33
N ARG A 62 5.62 -4.24 -28.45
CA ARG A 62 5.76 -3.32 -27.30
C ARG A 62 4.43 -2.84 -26.75
N VAL A 63 3.42 -2.66 -27.60
CA VAL A 63 2.05 -2.32 -27.17
C VAL A 63 1.36 -3.52 -26.51
N GLN A 64 1.71 -4.75 -26.90
CA GLN A 64 1.20 -5.97 -26.29
C GLN A 64 1.72 -6.17 -24.86
N GLU A 65 2.98 -5.81 -24.58
CA GLU A 65 3.52 -5.83 -23.22
C GLU A 65 2.80 -4.78 -22.34
N ASP A 66 2.47 -5.14 -21.10
CA ASP A 66 1.94 -4.19 -20.11
C ASP A 66 3.09 -3.61 -19.27
N PRO A 67 3.64 -2.42 -19.62
CA PRO A 67 4.83 -1.88 -18.96
C PRO A 67 4.63 -1.58 -17.47
N PHE A 68 3.37 -1.50 -17.00
CA PHE A 68 3.02 -1.23 -15.61
C PHE A 68 2.41 -2.43 -14.87
N GLY A 69 2.30 -3.61 -15.50
CA GLY A 69 1.75 -4.80 -14.83
C GLY A 69 2.49 -5.11 -13.53
N LYS A 70 3.82 -5.09 -13.59
CA LYS A 70 4.70 -5.28 -12.42
C LYS A 70 4.56 -4.17 -11.38
N VAL A 71 4.47 -2.91 -11.81
CA VAL A 71 4.33 -1.76 -10.90
C VAL A 71 2.99 -1.79 -10.17
N LYS A 72 1.89 -2.08 -10.89
CA LYS A 72 0.56 -2.29 -10.31
C LYS A 72 0.58 -3.41 -9.27
N LYS A 73 1.29 -4.51 -9.55
CA LYS A 73 1.47 -5.60 -8.58
C LYS A 73 2.24 -5.14 -7.34
N MET A 74 3.39 -4.48 -7.50
CA MET A 74 4.16 -3.96 -6.36
C MET A 74 3.36 -3.00 -5.47
N ILE A 75 2.55 -2.11 -6.08
CA ILE A 75 1.69 -1.18 -5.32
C ILE A 75 0.63 -1.96 -4.54
N LYS A 76 -0.03 -2.95 -5.16
CA LYS A 76 -1.00 -3.81 -4.46
C LYS A 76 -0.35 -4.58 -3.31
N ASP A 77 0.82 -5.17 -3.55
CA ASP A 77 1.57 -5.93 -2.55
C ASP A 77 1.97 -5.03 -1.37
N LEU A 78 2.37 -3.77 -1.63
CA LEU A 78 2.69 -2.80 -0.59
C LEU A 78 1.47 -2.40 0.24
N ILE A 79 0.30 -2.18 -0.39
CA ILE A 79 -0.94 -1.88 0.33
C ILE A 79 -1.30 -3.02 1.28
N VAL A 80 -1.22 -4.28 0.81
CA VAL A 80 -1.49 -5.45 1.66
C VAL A 80 -0.54 -5.51 2.84
N ARG A 81 0.76 -5.32 2.63
CA ARG A 81 1.75 -5.28 3.71
C ARG A 81 1.47 -4.19 4.73
N LEU A 82 1.16 -2.97 4.28
CA LEU A 82 0.85 -1.86 5.18
C LEU A 82 -0.40 -2.12 6.02
N MET A 83 -1.41 -2.79 5.46
CA MET A 83 -2.61 -3.19 6.22
C MET A 83 -2.30 -4.25 7.28
N GLU A 84 -1.44 -5.21 6.95
CA GLU A 84 -1.00 -6.24 7.88
C GLU A 84 -0.14 -5.66 9.01
N GLU A 85 0.84 -4.82 8.68
CA GLU A 85 1.69 -4.10 9.66
C GLU A 85 0.85 -3.24 10.61
N ALA A 86 -0.16 -2.52 10.10
CA ALA A 86 -1.04 -1.70 10.93
C ALA A 86 -1.84 -2.53 11.94
N ASN A 87 -2.32 -3.71 11.55
CA ASN A 87 -3.04 -4.61 12.45
C ASN A 87 -2.09 -5.20 13.51
N GLN A 88 -0.89 -5.64 13.10
CA GLN A 88 0.11 -6.18 14.02
C GLN A 88 0.57 -5.13 15.05
N GLU A 89 0.77 -3.89 14.62
CA GLU A 89 1.14 -2.78 15.52
C GLU A 89 0.01 -2.48 16.53
N ALA A 90 -1.25 -2.52 16.11
CA ALA A 90 -2.38 -2.30 17.00
C ALA A 90 -2.45 -3.38 18.11
N ASP A 91 -2.28 -4.64 17.73
CA ASP A 91 -2.25 -5.77 18.69
C ASP A 91 -1.05 -5.66 19.64
N HIS A 92 0.13 -5.32 19.10
CA HIS A 92 1.35 -5.18 19.89
C HIS A 92 1.29 -3.99 20.85
N HIS A 93 0.75 -2.85 20.42
CA HIS A 93 0.54 -1.68 21.27
C HIS A 93 -0.43 -1.98 22.42
N SER A 94 -1.51 -2.72 22.15
CA SER A 94 -2.46 -3.16 23.18
C SER A 94 -1.76 -4.04 24.23
N TYR A 95 -1.00 -5.03 23.78
CA TYR A 95 -0.19 -5.89 24.65
C TYR A 95 0.76 -5.09 25.53
N CYS A 96 1.57 -4.21 24.94
CA CYS A 96 2.51 -3.36 25.68
C CYS A 96 1.80 -2.47 26.71
N THR A 97 0.66 -1.89 26.36
CA THR A 97 -0.11 -1.04 27.28
C THR A 97 -0.61 -1.84 28.50
N THR A 98 -1.15 -3.04 28.28
CA THR A 98 -1.65 -3.91 29.34
C THR A 98 -0.53 -4.41 30.26
N GLU A 99 0.57 -4.90 29.68
CA GLU A 99 1.71 -5.39 30.45
C GLU A 99 2.35 -4.28 31.28
N LEU A 100 2.49 -3.08 30.72
CA LEU A 100 3.11 -1.96 31.43
C LEU A 100 2.23 -1.47 32.60
N ALA A 101 0.91 -1.45 32.42
CA ALA A 101 -0.03 -1.15 33.51
C ALA A 101 0.02 -2.22 34.62
N THR A 102 0.04 -3.50 34.25
CA THR A 102 0.09 -4.63 35.18
C THR A 102 1.40 -4.64 35.98
N ASN A 103 2.53 -4.45 35.30
CA ASN A 103 3.84 -4.37 35.94
C ASN A 103 3.94 -3.18 36.89
N LYS A 104 3.37 -2.02 36.51
CA LYS A 104 3.36 -0.84 37.37
C LYS A 104 2.57 -1.09 38.66
N MET A 105 1.35 -1.60 38.55
CA MET A 105 0.50 -1.94 39.70
C MET A 105 1.19 -2.96 40.62
N THR A 106 1.73 -4.04 40.03
CA THR A 106 2.49 -5.05 40.80
C THR A 106 3.66 -4.43 41.55
N ARG A 107 4.39 -3.50 40.92
CA ARG A 107 5.53 -2.84 41.53
C ARG A 107 5.12 -1.94 42.69
N GLU A 108 4.04 -1.19 42.55
CA GLU A 108 3.47 -0.35 43.61
C GLU A 108 2.99 -1.21 44.79
N ASP A 109 2.21 -2.25 44.53
CA ASP A 109 1.70 -3.17 45.56
C ASP A 109 2.84 -3.83 46.34
N LYS A 110 3.86 -4.36 45.64
CA LYS A 110 5.02 -5.00 46.27
C LYS A 110 5.90 -4.02 47.03
N SER A 111 5.98 -2.76 46.59
CA SER A 111 6.73 -1.74 47.32
C SER A 111 6.01 -1.34 48.60
N ALA A 112 4.69 -1.18 48.55
CA ALA A 112 3.87 -0.91 49.73
C ALA A 112 3.91 -2.06 50.74
N GLU A 113 3.86 -3.31 50.27
CA GLU A 113 4.00 -4.50 51.12
C GLU A 113 5.38 -4.53 51.80
N ALA A 114 6.45 -4.23 51.07
CA ALA A 114 7.80 -4.16 51.62
C ALA A 114 7.97 -3.03 52.65
N GLU A 115 7.41 -1.84 52.39
CA GLU A 115 7.40 -0.71 53.33
C GLU A 115 6.63 -1.04 54.61
N SER A 116 5.47 -1.69 54.49
CA SER A 116 4.68 -2.12 55.64
C SER A 116 5.42 -3.16 56.49
N LEU A 117 6.03 -4.17 55.85
CA LEU A 117 6.82 -5.18 56.55
C LEU A 117 8.04 -4.57 57.24
N ALA A 118 8.71 -3.61 56.59
CA ALA A 118 9.83 -2.89 57.19
C ALA A 118 9.39 -2.13 58.46
N ALA A 119 8.23 -1.48 58.42
CA ALA A 119 7.68 -0.75 59.56
C ALA A 119 7.18 -1.64 60.71
N GLU A 120 6.90 -2.91 60.47
CA GLU A 120 6.51 -3.88 61.51
C GLU A 120 7.72 -4.53 62.20
N VAL A 121 8.87 -4.57 61.51
CA VAL A 121 10.12 -5.15 62.01
C VAL A 121 10.97 -4.15 62.82
N ASP A 122 10.84 -2.84 62.57
CA ASP A 122 11.44 -1.75 63.35
C ASP A 122 10.61 -1.38 64.60
#